data_AF-A0A1X2HVP3-F1
#
_entry.id   AF-A0A1X2HVP3-F1
#
_cell.length_a   1.000
_cell.length_b   1.000
_cell.length_c   1.000
_cell.angle_alpha   90.00
_cell.angle_beta   90.00
_cell.angle_gamma   90.00
#
_symmetry.space_group_name_H-M   'P 1'
#
loop_
_entity.id
_entity.type
_entity.pdbx_description
1 polymer ?
#
loop_
_entity_poly.entity_id
_entity_poly.type
_entity_poly.pdbx_seq_one_letter_code
_entity_poly.pdbx_strand_id
1 'polypeptide(L)'
;MPRRRSHTSVASVVSLSAHDPVCETRNGIEYITFLYSQDRLVRQYTVRTDIESIPPGGIPDDFCRLNAIYPRAHCAREHYDGNRWAYETSCNDLGWKIAWLNRDVLEGKRGLIQRAVDAYRNRHPTMRSRRVSRQEKVANGTLRRRRHSRQPSIAR
;
A
#
# COMPACT_ATOMS: atom_id res chain seq x y z
N MET A 1 -20.70 -41.87 0.51
CA MET A 1 -20.76 -40.41 0.81
C MET A 1 -19.34 -39.84 0.75
N PRO A 2 -18.97 -39.01 -0.24
CA PRO A 2 -17.60 -38.56 -0.42
C PRO A 2 -17.24 -37.44 0.58
N ARG A 3 -16.03 -37.52 1.14
CA ARG A 3 -15.44 -36.56 2.08
C ARG A 3 -15.40 -35.15 1.47
N ARG A 4 -15.96 -34.17 2.18
CA ARG A 4 -15.80 -32.73 1.91
C ARG A 4 -14.30 -32.40 1.85
N ARG A 5 -13.83 -31.94 0.68
CA ARG A 5 -12.50 -31.32 0.54
C ARG A 5 -12.48 -30.06 1.40
N SER A 6 -11.64 -30.04 2.42
CA SER A 6 -11.33 -28.86 3.21
C SER A 6 -10.56 -27.87 2.34
N HIS A 7 -11.26 -26.88 1.79
CA HIS A 7 -10.62 -25.71 1.22
C HIS A 7 -9.98 -24.92 2.35
N THR A 8 -8.67 -25.04 2.51
CA THR A 8 -7.88 -24.11 3.30
C THR A 8 -8.08 -22.72 2.71
N SER A 9 -8.65 -21.80 3.49
CA SER A 9 -8.75 -20.40 3.06
C SER A 9 -7.35 -19.84 2.85
N VAL A 10 -7.17 -18.92 1.90
CA VAL A 10 -5.89 -18.23 1.64
C VAL A 10 -5.33 -17.58 2.92
N ALA A 11 -6.20 -17.26 3.89
CA ALA A 11 -5.81 -16.73 5.19
C ALA A 11 -5.06 -17.74 6.10
N SER A 12 -5.09 -19.04 5.80
CA SER A 12 -4.54 -20.10 6.66
C SER A 12 -3.06 -20.41 6.42
N VAL A 13 -2.45 -19.91 5.33
CA VAL A 13 -1.06 -20.25 4.95
C VAL A 13 -0.06 -19.12 5.14
N VAL A 14 -0.48 -17.91 5.52
CA VAL A 14 0.42 -16.75 5.47
C VAL A 14 0.50 -16.04 6.82
N SER A 15 1.68 -16.13 7.44
CA SER A 15 2.02 -15.41 8.66
C SER A 15 1.84 -13.90 8.45
N LEU A 16 1.32 -13.20 9.45
CA LEU A 16 1.08 -11.75 9.42
C LEU A 16 2.35 -10.93 9.09
N SER A 17 3.55 -11.50 9.28
CA SER A 17 4.85 -10.92 8.95
C SER A 17 5.35 -11.19 7.52
N ALA A 18 4.78 -12.17 6.80
CA ALA A 18 5.22 -12.52 5.45
C ALA A 18 4.70 -11.56 4.35
N HIS A 19 3.95 -10.53 4.75
CA HIS A 19 3.33 -9.54 3.86
C HIS A 19 3.95 -8.14 3.94
N ASP A 20 4.94 -7.95 4.81
CA ASP A 20 5.60 -6.66 4.95
C ASP A 20 6.52 -6.41 3.75
N PRO A 21 6.42 -5.23 3.11
CA PRO A 21 7.30 -4.90 2.01
C PRO A 21 8.77 -4.90 2.45
N VAL A 22 9.64 -5.49 1.63
CA VAL A 22 11.09 -5.52 1.85
C VAL A 22 11.73 -4.42 1.01
N CYS A 23 12.60 -3.63 1.62
CA CYS A 23 13.34 -2.58 0.93
C CYS A 23 14.80 -3.00 0.75
N GLU A 24 15.34 -2.78 -0.44
CA GLU A 24 16.72 -3.10 -0.76
C GLU A 24 17.32 -2.01 -1.65
N THR A 25 18.63 -1.82 -1.56
CA THR A 25 19.37 -0.89 -2.43
C THR A 25 20.34 -1.71 -3.27
N ARG A 26 20.29 -1.54 -4.60
CA ARG A 26 21.15 -2.23 -5.56
C ARG A 26 21.89 -1.17 -6.38
N ASN A 27 23.21 -1.10 -6.27
CA ASN A 27 24.04 -0.11 -6.97
C ASN A 27 23.55 1.34 -6.78
N GLY A 28 23.12 1.69 -5.57
CA GLY A 28 22.58 3.02 -5.24
C GLY A 28 21.12 3.26 -5.64
N ILE A 29 20.46 2.32 -6.32
CA ILE A 29 19.05 2.41 -6.70
C ILE A 29 18.20 1.67 -5.66
N GLU A 30 17.17 2.35 -5.15
CA GLU A 30 16.25 1.76 -4.17
C GLU A 30 15.14 0.95 -4.85
N TYR A 31 14.84 -0.21 -4.27
CA TYR A 31 13.75 -1.08 -4.67
C TYR A 31 12.89 -1.45 -3.48
N ILE A 32 11.59 -1.65 -3.75
CA ILE A 32 10.65 -2.22 -2.80
C ILE A 32 10.04 -3.47 -3.39
N THR A 33 10.09 -4.54 -2.62
CA THR A 33 9.47 -5.83 -2.92
C THR A 33 8.21 -6.01 -2.09
N PHE A 34 7.06 -6.29 -2.72
CA PHE A 34 5.79 -6.48 -2.04
C PHE A 34 4.93 -7.57 -2.68
N LEU A 35 3.99 -8.12 -1.91
CA LEU A 35 3.00 -9.07 -2.39
C LEU A 35 1.70 -8.37 -2.78
N TYR A 36 1.10 -8.81 -3.89
CA TYR A 36 -0.22 -8.38 -4.34
C TYR A 36 -1.02 -9.58 -4.84
N SER A 37 -2.27 -9.69 -4.40
CA SER A 37 -3.18 -10.78 -4.79
C SER A 37 -4.14 -10.28 -5.85
N GLN A 38 -4.18 -10.96 -6.99
CA GLN A 38 -5.13 -10.71 -8.07
C GLN A 38 -5.69 -12.06 -8.50
N ASP A 39 -7.02 -12.16 -8.63
CA ASP A 39 -7.72 -13.39 -9.01
C ASP A 39 -7.35 -14.60 -8.13
N ARG A 40 -7.20 -14.34 -6.82
CA ARG A 40 -6.80 -15.31 -5.77
C ARG A 40 -5.37 -15.84 -5.88
N LEU A 41 -4.58 -15.36 -6.85
CA LEU A 41 -3.16 -15.66 -6.96
C LEU A 41 -2.33 -14.57 -6.30
N VAL A 42 -1.51 -14.93 -5.32
CA VAL A 42 -0.53 -14.04 -4.72
C VAL A 42 0.71 -13.99 -5.60
N ARG A 43 1.13 -12.79 -5.99
CA ARG A 43 2.36 -12.55 -6.75
C ARG A 43 3.25 -11.58 -6.01
N GLN A 44 4.56 -11.78 -6.14
CA GLN A 44 5.58 -10.86 -5.67
C GLN A 44 5.98 -9.90 -6.79
N TYR A 45 6.12 -8.63 -6.44
CA TYR A 45 6.56 -7.57 -7.33
C TYR A 45 7.73 -6.85 -6.68
N THR A 46 8.77 -6.56 -7.46
CA THR A 46 9.88 -5.70 -7.06
C THR A 46 9.87 -4.48 -7.97
N VAL A 47 9.76 -3.30 -7.39
CA VAL A 47 9.66 -2.04 -8.12
C VAL A 47 10.76 -1.08 -7.67
N ARG A 48 11.32 -0.34 -8.62
CA ARG A 48 12.28 0.75 -8.42
C ARG A 48 11.57 1.96 -7.78
N THR A 49 12.16 2.58 -6.77
CA THR A 49 11.52 3.62 -5.95
C THR A 49 12.37 4.85 -5.64
N ASP A 50 13.49 5.05 -6.33
CA ASP A 50 14.31 6.28 -6.29
C ASP A 50 13.61 7.43 -7.05
N ILE A 51 12.45 7.84 -6.55
CA ILE A 51 11.56 8.82 -7.17
C ILE A 51 12.19 10.20 -7.36
N GLU A 52 13.26 10.52 -6.62
CA GLU A 52 14.01 11.77 -6.72
C GLU A 52 14.81 11.86 -8.03
N SER A 53 15.04 10.73 -8.72
CA SER A 53 15.66 10.70 -10.04
C SER A 53 14.77 11.26 -11.15
N ILE A 54 13.47 11.44 -10.90
CA ILE A 54 12.52 11.95 -11.89
C ILE A 54 12.42 13.48 -11.79
N PRO A 55 12.74 14.23 -12.86
CA PRO A 55 12.66 15.68 -12.83
C PRO A 55 11.20 16.16 -12.71
N PRO A 56 10.95 17.34 -12.11
CA PRO A 56 9.63 17.96 -12.12
C PRO A 56 9.11 18.12 -13.56
N GLY A 57 7.87 17.69 -13.81
CA GLY A 57 7.29 17.72 -15.15
C GLY A 57 7.86 16.70 -16.15
N GLY A 58 8.70 15.75 -15.70
CA GLY A 58 9.29 14.72 -16.55
C GLY A 58 8.33 13.59 -16.99
N ILE A 59 7.08 13.63 -16.54
CA ILE A 59 6.07 12.60 -16.82
C ILE A 59 4.95 13.23 -17.66
N PRO A 60 4.62 12.68 -18.86
CA PRO A 60 3.56 13.20 -19.71
C PRO A 60 2.18 13.18 -19.03
N ASP A 61 1.35 14.20 -19.30
CA ASP A 61 0.01 14.33 -18.71
C ASP A 61 -0.90 13.13 -19.02
N ASP A 62 -0.82 12.59 -20.24
CA ASP A 62 -1.57 11.38 -20.62
C ASP A 62 -1.21 10.16 -19.77
N PHE A 63 0.08 10.02 -19.44
CA PHE A 63 0.53 8.98 -18.53
C PHE A 63 -0.02 9.22 -17.12
N CYS A 64 -0.01 10.47 -16.65
CA CYS A 64 -0.59 10.85 -15.36
C CYS A 64 -2.09 10.53 -15.28
N ARG A 65 -2.86 10.87 -16.31
CA ARG A 65 -4.30 10.57 -16.41
C ARG A 65 -4.58 9.07 -16.38
N LEU A 66 -3.85 8.28 -17.17
CA LEU A 66 -4.01 6.82 -17.23
C LEU A 66 -3.72 6.15 -15.88
N ASN A 67 -2.68 6.63 -15.19
CA ASN A 67 -2.12 5.98 -14.01
C ASN A 67 -2.55 6.62 -12.67
N ALA A 68 -3.47 7.58 -12.68
CA ALA A 68 -3.94 8.24 -11.46
C ALA A 68 -4.64 7.26 -10.50
N ILE A 69 -4.13 7.13 -9.28
CA ILE A 69 -4.80 6.38 -8.20
C ILE A 69 -6.12 7.06 -7.84
N TYR A 70 -6.07 8.39 -7.72
CA TYR A 70 -7.20 9.28 -7.42
C TYR A 70 -7.46 10.24 -8.59
N PRO A 71 -8.23 9.84 -9.63
CA PRO A 71 -8.45 10.67 -10.82
C PRO A 71 -9.09 12.01 -10.52
N ARG A 72 -9.97 12.07 -9.51
CA ARG A 72 -10.61 13.32 -9.10
C ARG A 72 -9.62 14.35 -8.53
N ALA A 73 -8.47 13.91 -8.03
CA ALA A 73 -7.41 14.78 -7.54
C ALA A 73 -6.39 15.14 -8.64
N HIS A 74 -6.66 14.78 -9.90
CA HIS A 74 -5.91 15.27 -11.06
C HIS A 74 -6.43 16.65 -11.51
N CYS A 75 -6.47 17.59 -10.57
CA CYS A 75 -6.92 18.95 -10.80
C CYS A 75 -6.30 19.90 -9.75
N ALA A 76 -6.35 21.19 -10.04
CA ALA A 76 -5.96 22.23 -9.09
C ALA A 76 -6.89 22.23 -7.86
N ARG A 77 -6.41 22.75 -6.72
CA ARG A 77 -7.12 22.69 -5.43
C ARG A 77 -8.51 23.32 -5.51
N GLU A 78 -8.64 24.38 -6.29
CA GLU A 78 -9.84 25.19 -6.49
C GLU A 78 -10.96 24.39 -7.19
N HIS A 79 -10.57 23.41 -8.01
CA HIS A 79 -11.49 22.56 -8.78
C HIS A 79 -11.80 21.22 -8.09
N TYR A 80 -11.26 20.99 -6.89
CA TYR A 80 -11.43 19.72 -6.19
C TYR A 80 -12.58 19.78 -5.18
N ASP A 81 -13.64 19.02 -5.46
CA ASP A 81 -14.85 18.93 -4.63
C ASP A 81 -14.69 17.95 -3.45
N GLY A 82 -13.65 18.14 -2.63
CA GLY A 82 -13.39 17.27 -1.48
C GLY A 82 -12.39 17.79 -0.46
N ASN A 83 -12.25 17.02 0.62
CA ASN A 83 -11.43 17.41 1.78
C ASN A 83 -10.05 16.72 1.85
N ARG A 84 -9.73 15.80 0.94
CA ARG A 84 -8.46 15.02 0.95
C ARG A 84 -7.49 15.41 -0.16
N TRP A 85 -7.66 16.55 -0.82
CA TRP A 85 -6.86 16.95 -1.98
C TRP A 85 -5.35 16.78 -1.75
N ALA A 86 -4.81 17.36 -0.67
CA ALA A 86 -3.37 17.27 -0.39
C ALA A 86 -2.86 15.83 -0.27
N TYR A 87 -3.65 14.94 0.33
CA TYR A 87 -3.30 13.52 0.45
C TYR A 87 -3.41 12.79 -0.90
N GLU A 88 -4.52 12.99 -1.62
CA GLU A 88 -4.78 12.30 -2.89
C GLU A 88 -3.80 12.76 -3.99
N THR A 89 -3.49 14.05 -4.07
CA THR A 89 -2.47 14.61 -4.97
C THR A 89 -1.07 14.10 -4.63
N SER A 90 -0.71 14.04 -3.34
CA SER A 90 0.58 13.44 -2.91
C SER A 90 0.69 11.96 -3.30
N CYS A 91 -0.40 11.19 -3.14
CA CYS A 91 -0.41 9.79 -3.57
C CYS A 91 -0.33 9.65 -5.09
N ASN A 92 -0.98 10.53 -5.84
CA ASN A 92 -0.87 10.56 -7.30
C ASN A 92 0.56 10.89 -7.74
N ASP A 93 1.20 11.91 -7.18
CA ASP A 93 2.59 12.27 -7.50
C ASP A 93 3.57 11.11 -7.27
N LEU A 94 3.48 10.45 -6.10
CA LEU A 94 4.24 9.24 -5.82
C LEU A 94 3.91 8.11 -6.80
N GLY A 95 2.62 7.91 -7.09
CA GLY A 95 2.13 6.88 -7.99
C GLY A 95 2.67 7.05 -9.41
N TRP A 96 2.68 8.27 -9.94
CA TRP A 96 3.20 8.57 -11.27
C TRP A 96 4.70 8.33 -11.34
N LYS A 97 5.48 8.82 -10.36
CA LYS A 97 6.93 8.61 -10.33
C LYS A 97 7.30 7.13 -10.25
N ILE A 98 6.65 6.38 -9.37
CA ILE A 98 6.89 4.93 -9.24
C ILE A 98 6.42 4.19 -10.50
N ALA A 99 5.26 4.52 -11.06
CA ALA A 99 4.78 3.89 -12.30
C ALA A 99 5.70 4.20 -13.49
N TRP A 100 6.22 5.42 -13.58
CA TRP A 100 7.12 5.85 -14.64
C TRP A 100 8.47 5.14 -14.60
N LEU A 101 9.00 4.85 -13.41
CA LEU A 101 10.22 4.06 -13.25
C LEU A 101 10.02 2.57 -13.57
N ASN A 102 8.78 2.07 -13.61
CA ASN A 102 8.45 0.64 -13.71
C ASN A 102 7.30 0.39 -14.72
N ARG A 103 7.39 1.02 -15.89
CA ARG A 103 6.28 1.05 -16.88
C ARG A 103 5.83 -0.34 -17.32
N ASP A 104 6.78 -1.23 -17.56
CA ASP A 104 6.57 -2.64 -17.93
C ASP A 104 5.72 -3.40 -16.90
N VAL A 105 5.85 -3.05 -15.62
CA VAL A 105 5.13 -3.71 -14.52
C VAL A 105 3.83 -2.98 -14.18
N LEU A 106 3.84 -1.64 -14.11
CA LEU A 106 2.81 -0.85 -13.42
C LEU A 106 1.86 -0.09 -14.35
N GLU A 107 2.25 0.22 -15.58
CA GLU A 107 1.45 1.08 -16.47
C GLU A 107 0.03 0.51 -16.69
N GLY A 108 -0.98 1.36 -16.50
CA GLY A 108 -2.40 1.01 -16.59
C GLY A 108 -2.95 0.17 -15.42
N LYS A 109 -2.10 -0.30 -14.50
CA LYS A 109 -2.51 -1.22 -13.41
C LYS A 109 -2.72 -0.47 -12.08
N ARG A 110 -3.77 0.35 -12.04
CA ARG A 110 -4.07 1.26 -10.91
C ARG A 110 -4.07 0.61 -9.51
N GLY A 111 -4.65 -0.58 -9.37
CA GLY A 111 -4.64 -1.30 -8.08
C GLY A 111 -3.24 -1.73 -7.63
N LEU A 112 -2.36 -2.06 -8.59
CA LEU A 112 -0.97 -2.43 -8.33
C LEU A 112 -0.13 -1.18 -8.01
N ILE A 113 -0.35 -0.07 -8.73
CA ILE A 113 0.26 1.23 -8.44
C ILE A 113 -0.08 1.67 -7.01
N GLN A 114 -1.36 1.59 -6.62
CA GLN A 114 -1.78 1.90 -5.25
C GLN A 114 -1.04 1.06 -4.22
N ARG A 115 -0.90 -0.25 -4.47
CA ARG A 115 -0.17 -1.16 -3.57
C ARG A 115 1.30 -0.78 -3.43
N ALA A 116 1.95 -0.40 -4.54
CA ALA A 116 3.33 0.07 -4.54
C ALA A 116 3.50 1.37 -3.74
N VAL A 117 2.58 2.34 -3.92
CA VAL A 117 2.57 3.59 -3.15
C VAL A 117 2.36 3.34 -1.66
N ASP A 118 1.44 2.45 -1.28
CA ASP A 118 1.24 2.08 0.12
C ASP A 118 2.50 1.46 0.74
N ALA A 119 3.21 0.61 0.00
CA ALA A 119 4.46 0.02 0.44
C ALA A 119 5.55 1.08 0.65
N TYR A 120 5.72 1.98 -0.32
CA TYR A 120 6.66 3.10 -0.24
C TYR A 120 6.37 4.05 0.93
N ARG A 121 5.11 4.46 1.09
CA ARG A 121 4.70 5.37 2.16
C ARG A 121 4.88 4.77 3.54
N ASN A 122 4.60 3.48 3.72
CA ASN A 122 4.73 2.83 5.03
C ASN A 122 6.19 2.67 5.46
N ARG A 123 7.16 2.65 4.53
CA ARG A 123 8.60 2.74 4.86
C ARG A 123 8.94 4.07 5.54
N HIS A 124 8.39 5.17 5.03
CA HIS A 124 8.73 6.52 5.46
C HIS A 124 7.97 6.93 6.74
N PRO A 125 8.65 7.19 7.87
CA PRO A 125 7.99 7.45 9.16
C PRO A 125 6.98 8.59 9.13
N THR A 126 7.23 9.66 8.36
CA THR A 126 6.35 10.82 8.23
C THR A 126 5.10 10.57 7.37
N MET A 127 5.14 9.54 6.51
CA MET A 127 4.06 9.22 5.56
C MET A 127 3.30 7.93 5.88
N ARG A 128 3.79 7.18 6.89
CA ARG A 128 3.29 5.87 7.32
C ARG A 128 1.83 5.93 7.76
N SER A 129 1.07 4.89 7.41
CA SER A 129 -0.36 4.83 7.74
C SER A 129 -0.60 4.63 9.24
N ARG A 130 -1.72 5.18 9.75
CA ARG A 130 -2.14 4.99 11.16
C ARG A 130 -2.30 3.53 11.57
N ARG A 131 -2.67 2.65 10.62
CA ARG A 131 -2.80 1.21 10.85
C ARG A 131 -1.45 0.61 11.23
N VAL A 132 -0.42 0.88 10.43
CA VAL A 132 0.94 0.37 10.68
C VAL A 132 1.49 0.95 11.97
N SER A 133 1.35 2.26 12.20
CA SER A 133 1.80 2.86 13.48
C SER A 133 1.09 2.27 14.70
N ARG A 134 -0.18 1.86 14.58
CA ARG A 134 -0.89 1.14 15.66
C ARG A 134 -0.35 -0.28 15.85
N GLN A 135 -0.12 -1.01 14.76
CA GLN A 135 0.45 -2.37 14.81
C GLN A 135 1.83 -2.36 15.49
N GLU A 136 2.69 -1.41 15.14
CA GLU A 136 4.01 -1.22 15.79
C GLU A 136 3.87 -0.90 17.27
N LYS A 137 2.95 0.00 17.67
CA LYS A 137 2.73 0.31 19.08
C LYS A 137 2.22 -0.89 19.89
N VAL A 138 1.40 -1.75 19.28
CA VAL A 138 0.95 -3.02 19.88
C VAL A 138 2.12 -4.00 19.98
N ALA A 139 2.91 -4.15 18.93
CA ALA A 139 4.09 -5.03 18.91
C ALA A 139 5.16 -4.60 19.92
N ASN A 140 5.42 -3.28 20.02
CA ASN A 140 6.38 -2.68 20.95
C ASN A 140 5.82 -2.56 22.38
N GLY A 141 4.61 -3.08 22.66
CA GLY A 141 4.03 -3.09 24.00
C GLY A 141 3.54 -1.74 24.55
N THR A 142 3.71 -0.65 23.80
CA THR A 142 3.30 0.71 24.20
C THR A 142 1.79 0.95 24.13
N LEU A 143 1.04 0.10 23.42
CA LEU A 143 -0.43 0.13 23.37
C LEU A 143 -1.01 -1.07 24.13
N ARG A 144 -1.50 -0.86 25.35
CA ARG A 144 -2.25 -1.90 26.09
C ARG A 144 -3.59 -2.18 25.41
N ARG A 145 -3.81 -3.44 25.03
CA ARG A 145 -5.12 -3.92 24.54
C ARG A 145 -6.16 -3.71 25.66
N ARG A 146 -7.24 -2.97 25.38
CA ARG A 146 -8.35 -2.82 26.32
C ARG A 146 -8.87 -4.21 26.69
N ARG A 147 -8.81 -4.58 27.96
CA ARG A 147 -9.46 -5.81 28.46
C ARG A 147 -10.96 -5.63 28.27
N HIS A 148 -11.61 -6.51 27.51
CA HIS A 148 -13.07 -6.60 27.54
C HIS A 148 -13.45 -6.94 28.98
N SER A 149 -14.21 -6.08 29.63
CA SER A 149 -14.78 -6.35 30.96
C SER A 149 -15.64 -7.60 30.85
N ARG A 150 -15.28 -8.65 31.59
CA ARG A 150 -16.17 -9.79 31.82
C ARG A 150 -17.37 -9.24 32.59
N GLN A 151 -18.57 -9.32 32.00
CA GLN A 151 -19.81 -9.10 32.75
C GLN A 151 -19.89 -10.15 33.86
N PRO A 152 -20.20 -9.78 35.12
CA PRO A 152 -20.42 -10.75 36.18
C PRO A 152 -21.71 -11.52 35.87
N SER A 153 -21.61 -12.84 35.81
CA SER A 153 -22.77 -13.73 35.74
C SER A 153 -23.56 -13.59 37.03
N ILE A 154 -24.78 -13.05 36.93
CA ILE A 154 -25.76 -13.10 38.01
C ILE A 154 -26.21 -14.56 38.13
N ALA A 155 -25.77 -15.23 39.19
CA ALA A 155 -26.30 -16.53 39.58
C ALA A 155 -27.70 -16.33 40.18
N ARG A 156 -28.67 -17.09 39.67
CA ARG A 156 -29.97 -17.33 40.29
C ARG A 156 -29.91 -18.62 41.09
#